data_AF-A0A7L2USM8-F1
#
_entry.id   AF-A0A7L2USM8-F1
#
_cell.length_a   1.000
_cell.length_b   1.000
_cell.length_c   1.000
_cell.angle_alpha   90.00
_cell.angle_beta   90.00
_cell.angle_gamma   90.00
#
_symmetry.space_group_name_H-M   'P 1'
#
loop_
_entity.id
_entity.type
_entity.pdbx_description
1 polymer ?
#
loop_
_entity_poly.entity_id
_entity_poly.type
_entity_poly.pdbx_seq_one_letter_code
_entity_poly.pdbx_strand_id
1 'polypeptide(L)'
;TKEKKRHMGDTKHFCPVSLKENFVLYPGLYEHAAKYQEKIYYFSTSEYRDKFLKNPEEYVAHNEPIQFEEYLQELILPKTKEKVGPNFDEEPEEDDNKMLILSQELGNFSQTMTKTEIGKSKQEVELTDEEAAIKANLMDNEALPPEVLDNIVLDWWRKEPFRSTGFILDGFPRTLDEAQYLSKRGLCPDVAVYIQVEESDVLDRLFPPCLKKWKERQYRKMENKKKLKDLKAKIRV
;
A
#
# COMPACT_ATOMS: atom_id res chain seq x y z
N THR A 1 18.42 11.47 -12.43
CA THR A 1 18.45 10.06 -12.89
C THR A 1 17.46 9.30 -12.04
N LYS A 2 16.37 8.74 -12.59
CA LYS A 2 15.45 7.92 -11.78
C LYS A 2 16.21 6.68 -11.34
N GLU A 3 16.63 6.61 -10.08
CA GLU A 3 17.14 5.37 -9.51
C GLU A 3 16.07 4.30 -9.75
N LYS A 4 16.37 3.30 -10.57
CA LYS A 4 15.54 2.11 -10.67
C LYS A 4 15.46 1.58 -9.24
N LYS A 5 14.28 1.65 -8.60
CA LYS A 5 14.04 1.04 -7.28
C LYS A 5 14.52 -0.40 -7.38
N ARG A 6 15.68 -0.67 -6.79
CA ARG A 6 16.24 -2.02 -6.73
C ARG A 6 15.22 -2.85 -5.95
N HIS A 7 14.75 -3.93 -6.53
CA HIS A 7 13.84 -4.84 -5.84
C HIS A 7 14.68 -5.60 -4.80
N MET A 8 14.65 -5.12 -3.55
CA MET A 8 15.44 -5.68 -2.46
C MET A 8 14.79 -6.96 -1.92
N GLY A 9 15.60 -7.79 -1.26
CA GLY A 9 15.12 -8.91 -0.46
C GLY A 9 14.21 -8.46 0.69
N ASP A 10 13.56 -9.44 1.32
CA ASP A 10 12.76 -9.28 2.54
C ASP A 10 13.51 -8.57 3.70
N THR A 11 14.81 -8.83 3.81
CA THR A 11 15.73 -8.22 4.79
C THR A 11 16.25 -6.84 4.36
N LYS A 12 15.77 -6.30 3.23
CA LYS A 12 16.11 -4.99 2.68
C LYS A 12 17.62 -4.82 2.48
N HIS A 13 18.27 -4.02 3.33
CA HIS A 13 19.70 -3.72 3.29
C HIS A 13 20.48 -4.41 4.43
N PHE A 14 19.80 -5.21 5.25
CA PHE A 14 20.42 -5.98 6.32
C PHE A 14 20.83 -7.37 5.82
N CYS A 15 21.83 -7.95 6.48
CA CYS A 15 22.31 -9.28 6.17
C CYS A 15 21.34 -10.37 6.67
N PRO A 16 20.77 -11.21 5.79
CA PRO A 16 19.81 -12.23 6.21
C PRO A 16 20.45 -13.33 7.06
N VAL A 17 21.73 -13.65 6.80
CA VAL A 17 22.50 -14.64 7.60
C VAL A 17 22.76 -14.13 9.02
N SER A 18 23.15 -12.86 9.16
CA SER A 18 23.34 -12.25 10.50
C SER A 18 22.04 -12.21 11.29
N LEU A 19 20.92 -11.94 10.62
CA LEU A 19 19.61 -11.94 11.25
C LEU A 19 19.21 -13.35 11.71
N LYS A 20 19.39 -14.36 10.86
CA LYS A 20 18.96 -15.74 11.15
C LYS A 20 19.80 -16.40 12.24
N GLU A 21 21.12 -16.23 12.20
CA GLU A 21 22.04 -16.98 13.06
C GLU A 21 22.39 -16.24 14.34
N ASN A 22 22.53 -14.92 14.25
CA ASN A 22 23.00 -14.11 15.37
C ASN A 22 21.87 -13.28 15.98
N PHE A 23 20.67 -13.25 15.37
CA PHE A 23 19.55 -12.39 15.77
C PHE A 23 19.93 -10.90 15.77
N VAL A 24 20.81 -10.49 14.85
CA VAL A 24 21.31 -9.10 14.73
C VAL A 24 20.99 -8.53 13.35
N LEU A 25 20.40 -7.34 13.34
CA LEU A 25 20.25 -6.52 12.13
C LEU A 25 21.57 -5.81 11.82
N TYR A 26 22.43 -6.50 11.08
CA TYR A 26 23.70 -5.95 10.63
C TYR A 26 23.61 -5.47 9.17
N PRO A 27 24.01 -4.23 8.86
CA PRO A 27 23.92 -3.71 7.49
C PRO A 27 24.84 -4.49 6.55
N GLY A 28 24.31 -4.91 5.40
CA GLY A 28 25.08 -5.60 4.38
C GLY A 28 25.86 -4.62 3.49
N LEU A 29 26.96 -5.11 2.92
CA LEU A 29 27.81 -4.35 2.01
C LEU A 29 27.41 -4.60 0.56
N TYR A 30 27.43 -3.55 -0.26
CA TYR A 30 27.09 -3.62 -1.69
C TYR A 30 28.00 -4.59 -2.47
N GLU A 31 29.28 -4.65 -2.09
CA GLU A 31 30.29 -5.54 -2.68
C GLU A 31 30.02 -7.03 -2.46
N HIS A 32 29.23 -7.37 -1.45
CA HIS A 32 28.87 -8.75 -1.14
C HIS A 32 27.47 -9.11 -1.60
N ALA A 33 26.76 -8.22 -2.29
CA ALA A 33 25.37 -8.45 -2.68
C ALA A 33 25.22 -9.68 -3.61
N ALA A 34 24.10 -10.38 -3.48
CA ALA A 34 23.70 -11.48 -4.35
C ALA A 34 22.23 -11.38 -4.74
N LYS A 35 21.86 -11.98 -5.87
CA LYS A 35 20.48 -11.99 -6.38
C LYS A 35 19.87 -13.36 -6.16
N TYR A 36 18.66 -13.40 -5.59
CA TYR A 36 17.85 -14.61 -5.42
C TYR A 36 16.38 -14.27 -5.64
N GLN A 37 15.66 -15.08 -6.44
CA GLN A 37 14.25 -14.86 -6.80
C GLN A 37 13.95 -13.41 -7.24
N GLU A 38 14.75 -12.88 -8.17
CA GLU A 38 14.66 -11.50 -8.67
C GLU A 38 14.92 -10.37 -7.65
N LYS A 39 15.13 -10.71 -6.38
CA LYS A 39 15.44 -9.79 -5.28
C LYS A 39 16.94 -9.71 -5.03
N ILE A 40 17.42 -8.53 -4.64
CA ILE A 40 18.84 -8.29 -4.26
C ILE A 40 18.97 -8.34 -2.74
N TYR A 41 19.86 -9.20 -2.26
CA TYR A 41 20.23 -9.37 -0.86
C TYR A 41 21.64 -8.82 -0.62
N TYR A 42 21.85 -8.23 0.55
CA TYR A 42 23.15 -7.67 0.97
C TYR A 42 23.71 -8.47 2.12
N PHE A 43 25.04 -8.56 2.23
CA PHE A 43 25.70 -9.41 3.22
C PHE A 43 26.82 -8.67 3.92
N SER A 44 27.00 -8.92 5.22
CA SER A 44 28.05 -8.29 6.02
C SER A 44 29.44 -8.76 5.64
N THR A 45 29.56 -10.00 5.15
CA THR A 45 30.80 -10.62 4.67
C THR A 45 30.55 -11.46 3.42
N SER A 46 31.60 -11.74 2.64
CA SER A 46 31.53 -12.68 1.51
C SER A 46 31.18 -14.10 1.96
N GLU A 47 31.61 -14.51 3.16
CA GLU A 47 31.30 -15.83 3.73
C GLU A 47 29.79 -16.01 3.94
N TYR A 48 29.11 -14.99 4.45
CA TYR A 48 27.66 -15.02 4.63
C TYR A 48 26.91 -15.02 3.30
N ARG A 49 27.41 -14.31 2.29
CA ARG A 49 26.88 -14.42 0.93
C ARG A 49 26.95 -15.86 0.42
N ASP A 50 28.12 -16.49 0.56
CA ASP A 50 28.34 -17.85 0.06
C ASP A 50 27.52 -18.87 0.85
N LYS A 51 27.34 -18.65 2.16
CA LYS A 51 26.46 -19.46 3.01
C LYS A 51 24.99 -19.36 2.58
N PHE A 52 24.51 -18.15 2.34
CA PHE A 52 23.15 -17.91 1.82
C PHE A 52 22.93 -18.61 0.48
N LEU A 53 23.87 -18.48 -0.47
CA LEU A 53 23.73 -19.08 -1.80
C LEU A 53 23.70 -20.61 -1.79
N LYS A 54 24.22 -21.26 -0.74
CA LYS A 54 24.12 -22.72 -0.59
C LYS A 54 22.71 -23.18 -0.23
N ASN A 55 21.99 -22.42 0.59
CA ASN A 55 20.63 -22.75 1.01
C ASN A 55 19.79 -21.49 1.28
N PRO A 56 19.36 -20.75 0.23
CA PRO A 56 18.71 -19.45 0.42
C PRO A 56 17.39 -19.51 1.20
N GLU A 57 16.65 -20.62 1.05
CA GLU A 57 15.34 -20.83 1.66
C GLU A 57 15.38 -20.73 3.19
N GLU A 58 16.48 -21.09 3.84
CA GLU A 58 16.63 -21.03 5.29
C GLU A 58 16.72 -19.59 5.85
N TYR A 59 17.08 -18.64 4.98
CA TYR A 59 17.37 -17.26 5.33
C TYR A 59 16.33 -16.27 4.82
N VAL A 60 15.39 -16.71 3.98
CA VAL A 60 14.28 -15.89 3.49
C VAL A 60 12.99 -16.20 4.25
N ALA A 61 12.14 -15.20 4.41
CA ALA A 61 10.81 -15.34 4.95
C ALA A 61 9.93 -16.14 3.98
N HIS A 62 9.25 -17.15 4.51
CA HIS A 62 8.33 -17.98 3.74
C HIS A 62 6.93 -17.37 3.64
N ASN A 63 6.53 -16.59 4.65
CA ASN A 63 5.22 -15.97 4.75
C ASN A 63 5.39 -14.48 5.08
N GLU A 64 4.52 -13.65 4.52
CA GLU A 64 4.42 -12.24 4.89
C GLU A 64 3.36 -12.07 6.00
N PRO A 65 3.52 -11.08 6.89
CA PRO A 65 2.46 -10.72 7.82
C PRO A 65 1.16 -10.39 7.08
N ILE A 66 0.04 -10.81 7.64
CA ILE A 66 -1.28 -10.41 7.16
C ILE A 66 -1.45 -8.94 7.54
N GLN A 67 -1.39 -8.07 6.55
CA GLN A 67 -1.67 -6.66 6.75
C GLN A 67 -3.18 -6.42 6.57
N PHE A 68 -3.87 -6.15 7.67
CA PHE A 68 -5.33 -6.12 7.70
C PHE A 68 -5.92 -5.05 6.77
N GLU A 69 -5.35 -3.85 6.79
CA GLU A 69 -5.83 -2.74 5.97
C GLU A 69 -5.65 -3.03 4.47
N GLU A 70 -4.50 -3.57 4.05
CA GLU A 70 -4.25 -3.96 2.67
C GLU A 70 -5.19 -5.07 2.20
N TYR A 71 -5.52 -6.03 3.07
CA TYR A 71 -6.50 -7.07 2.75
C TYR A 71 -7.90 -6.47 2.50
N LEU A 72 -8.34 -5.53 3.35
CA LEU A 72 -9.59 -4.80 3.14
C LEU A 72 -9.58 -4.01 1.83
N GLN A 73 -8.45 -3.39 1.47
CA GLN A 73 -8.30 -2.71 0.18
C GLN A 73 -8.50 -3.67 -0.98
N GLU A 74 -7.92 -4.87 -0.91
CA GLU A 74 -8.07 -5.89 -1.97
C GLU A 74 -9.52 -6.34 -2.17
N LEU A 75 -10.31 -6.40 -1.09
CA LEU A 75 -11.73 -6.74 -1.17
C LEU A 75 -12.55 -5.68 -1.91
N ILE A 76 -12.26 -4.40 -1.68
CA ILE A 76 -13.05 -3.29 -2.25
C ILE A 76 -12.52 -2.77 -3.59
N LEU A 77 -11.23 -2.97 -3.89
CA LEU A 77 -10.58 -2.50 -5.11
C LEU A 77 -11.29 -2.91 -6.42
N PRO A 78 -11.87 -4.13 -6.56
CA PRO A 78 -12.63 -4.49 -7.76
C PRO A 78 -13.83 -3.57 -8.03
N LYS A 79 -14.43 -3.01 -6.98
CA LYS A 79 -15.60 -2.12 -7.04
C LYS A 79 -15.19 -0.66 -7.17
N THR A 80 -14.27 -0.21 -6.32
CA THR A 80 -13.84 1.19 -6.28
C THR A 80 -12.90 1.54 -7.43
N LYS A 81 -12.21 0.54 -8.00
CA LYS A 81 -11.15 0.68 -9.03
C LYS A 81 -9.91 1.46 -8.57
N GLU A 82 -9.95 2.06 -7.39
CA GLU A 82 -8.88 2.82 -6.76
C GLU A 82 -8.78 2.46 -5.27
N LYS A 83 -7.59 2.71 -4.69
CA LYS A 83 -7.39 2.53 -3.25
C LYS A 83 -8.15 3.60 -2.49
N VAL A 84 -8.77 3.21 -1.38
CA VAL A 84 -9.62 4.09 -0.55
C VAL A 84 -8.82 4.59 0.64
N GLY A 85 -9.08 5.80 1.12
CA GLY A 85 -8.60 6.25 2.42
C GLY A 85 -7.79 7.55 2.35
N PRO A 86 -7.45 8.13 3.51
CA PRO A 86 -6.96 9.51 3.60
C PRO A 86 -5.64 9.74 2.84
N ASN A 87 -4.85 8.69 2.64
CA ASN A 87 -3.59 8.75 1.89
C ASN A 87 -3.77 8.58 0.37
N PHE A 88 -4.93 8.09 -0.08
CA PHE A 88 -5.24 7.70 -1.45
C PHE A 88 -6.39 8.47 -2.08
N ASP A 89 -7.11 9.29 -1.30
CA ASP A 89 -7.98 10.35 -1.80
C ASP A 89 -7.13 11.39 -2.57
N GLU A 90 -6.65 10.97 -3.73
CA GLU A 90 -6.33 11.84 -4.83
C GLU A 90 -7.67 12.22 -5.43
N GLU A 91 -8.39 13.19 -4.84
CA GLU A 91 -9.49 13.80 -5.56
C GLU A 91 -8.95 14.20 -6.95
N PRO A 92 -9.47 13.63 -8.06
CA PRO A 92 -9.03 14.04 -9.38
C PRO A 92 -9.44 15.51 -9.51
N GLU A 93 -8.44 16.39 -9.45
CA GLU A 93 -8.71 17.82 -9.38
C GLU A 93 -9.51 18.22 -10.62
N GLU A 94 -10.46 19.14 -10.45
CA GLU A 94 -11.27 19.64 -11.56
C GLU A 94 -10.41 20.03 -12.76
N ASP A 95 -9.21 20.58 -12.51
CA ASP A 95 -8.24 20.98 -13.53
C ASP A 95 -7.62 19.79 -14.30
N ASP A 96 -7.40 18.63 -13.67
CA ASP A 96 -6.90 17.42 -14.34
C ASP A 96 -7.97 16.82 -15.26
N ASN A 97 -9.23 16.79 -14.79
CA ASN A 97 -10.38 16.42 -15.63
C ASN A 97 -10.56 17.42 -16.78
N LYS A 98 -10.41 18.73 -16.54
CA LYS A 98 -10.51 19.78 -17.56
C LYS A 98 -9.40 19.66 -18.61
N MET A 99 -8.18 19.35 -18.19
CA MET A 99 -7.04 19.14 -19.07
C MET A 99 -7.26 17.89 -19.95
N LEU A 100 -7.76 16.80 -19.38
CA LEU A 100 -8.11 15.58 -20.13
C LEU A 100 -9.20 15.85 -21.19
N ILE A 101 -10.26 16.56 -20.81
CA ILE A 101 -11.37 16.94 -21.70
C ILE A 101 -10.86 17.83 -22.83
N LEU A 102 -10.11 18.90 -22.54
CA LEU A 102 -9.55 19.80 -23.56
C LEU A 102 -8.57 19.09 -24.50
N SER A 103 -7.82 18.11 -24.00
CA SER A 103 -6.93 17.29 -24.82
C SER A 103 -7.70 16.39 -25.79
N GLN A 104 -8.82 15.81 -25.33
CA GLN A 104 -9.73 15.02 -26.16
C GLN A 104 -10.46 15.88 -27.20
N GLU A 105 -10.89 17.08 -26.83
CA GLU A 105 -11.50 18.04 -27.76
C GLU A 105 -10.53 18.46 -28.88
N LEU A 106 -9.26 18.72 -28.57
CA LEU A 106 -8.23 18.98 -29.59
C LEU A 106 -7.95 17.76 -30.47
N GLY A 107 -7.99 16.54 -29.91
CA GLY A 107 -7.83 15.29 -30.68
C GLY A 107 -8.99 15.06 -31.66
N ASN A 108 -10.21 15.45 -31.28
CA ASN A 108 -11.41 15.33 -32.12
C ASN A 108 -11.52 16.41 -33.21
N PHE A 109 -10.76 17.51 -33.14
CA PHE A 109 -10.76 18.55 -34.18
C PHE A 109 -10.17 18.09 -35.53
N SER A 110 -9.54 16.90 -35.58
CA SER A 110 -9.07 16.31 -36.83
C SER A 110 -10.12 15.42 -37.54
N GLN A 111 -11.27 15.11 -36.92
CA GLN A 111 -12.30 14.27 -37.53
C GLN A 111 -13.70 14.79 -37.23
N THR A 112 -14.30 15.44 -38.23
CA THR A 112 -15.71 15.79 -38.26
C THR A 112 -16.62 14.55 -38.19
N MET A 113 -17.72 14.69 -37.45
CA MET A 113 -18.94 13.87 -37.41
C MET A 113 -18.93 12.62 -36.50
N THR A 114 -19.39 12.79 -35.26
CA THR A 114 -20.69 12.25 -34.79
C THR A 114 -20.99 12.74 -33.37
N LYS A 115 -22.28 13.06 -33.14
CA LYS A 115 -22.86 13.61 -31.92
C LYS A 115 -22.84 12.61 -30.76
N THR A 116 -22.46 13.12 -29.57
CA THR A 116 -23.06 12.96 -28.22
C THR A 116 -23.44 11.53 -27.76
N GLU A 117 -23.00 10.97 -26.63
CA GLU A 117 -22.86 11.50 -25.26
C GLU A 117 -21.77 10.72 -24.50
N ILE A 118 -20.86 11.41 -23.79
CA ILE A 118 -20.14 10.83 -22.66
C ILE A 118 -20.18 11.85 -21.52
N GLY A 119 -21.34 11.92 -20.86
CA GLY A 119 -21.37 12.31 -19.47
C GLY A 119 -20.76 11.19 -18.66
N LYS A 120 -19.48 11.29 -18.28
CA LYS A 120 -18.96 10.48 -17.17
C LYS A 120 -19.50 11.07 -15.88
N SER A 121 -20.74 10.67 -15.56
CA SER A 121 -21.18 10.64 -14.17
C SER A 121 -20.13 9.86 -13.37
N LYS A 122 -19.84 10.34 -12.16
CA LYS A 122 -19.35 9.46 -11.11
C LYS A 122 -20.37 8.32 -11.05
N GLN A 123 -20.03 7.15 -11.59
CA GLN A 123 -20.84 5.97 -11.35
C GLN A 123 -20.73 5.73 -9.85
N GLU A 124 -21.78 6.09 -9.11
CA GLU A 124 -22.06 5.47 -7.82
C GLU A 124 -22.18 3.97 -8.11
N VAL A 125 -21.07 3.26 -7.92
CA VAL A 125 -21.10 1.80 -7.87
C VAL A 125 -21.91 1.49 -6.63
N GLU A 126 -23.05 0.81 -6.79
CA GLU A 126 -23.82 0.28 -5.66
C GLU A 126 -22.90 -0.66 -4.88
N LEU A 127 -22.38 -0.16 -3.75
CA LEU A 127 -21.63 -0.95 -2.79
C LEU A 127 -22.63 -1.77 -2.00
N THR A 128 -22.27 -3.03 -1.72
CA THR A 128 -23.01 -3.79 -0.72
C THR A 128 -22.84 -3.17 0.66
N ASP A 129 -23.72 -3.50 1.61
CA ASP A 129 -23.60 -3.02 2.99
C ASP A 129 -22.24 -3.40 3.61
N GLU A 130 -21.70 -4.57 3.26
CA GLU A 130 -20.37 -5.02 3.68
C GLU A 130 -19.25 -4.17 3.07
N GLU A 131 -19.32 -3.90 1.76
CA GLU A 131 -18.33 -3.07 1.06
C GLU A 131 -18.36 -1.62 1.55
N ALA A 132 -19.55 -1.09 1.85
CA ALA A 132 -19.71 0.24 2.45
C ALA A 132 -19.08 0.32 3.84
N ALA A 133 -19.27 -0.72 4.67
CA ALA A 133 -18.62 -0.82 5.97
C ALA A 133 -17.09 -0.90 5.87
N ILE A 134 -16.58 -1.70 4.92
CA ILE A 134 -15.14 -1.77 4.62
C ILE A 134 -14.60 -0.40 4.20
N LYS A 135 -15.33 0.30 3.34
CA LYS A 135 -14.96 1.66 2.91
C LYS A 135 -14.86 2.62 4.10
N ALA A 136 -15.87 2.63 4.98
CA ALA A 136 -15.89 3.48 6.16
C ALA A 136 -14.75 3.14 7.14
N ASN A 137 -14.44 1.85 7.31
CA ASN A 137 -13.30 1.41 8.12
C ASN A 137 -11.96 1.93 7.54
N LEU A 138 -11.78 1.90 6.22
CA LEU A 138 -10.57 2.38 5.54
C LEU A 138 -10.44 3.92 5.55
N MET A 139 -11.54 4.65 5.58
CA MET A 139 -11.53 6.12 5.59
C MET A 139 -11.40 6.68 7.01
N ASP A 140 -12.25 6.20 7.91
CA ASP A 140 -12.52 6.84 9.21
C ASP A 140 -12.22 5.92 10.41
N ASN A 141 -11.71 4.70 10.17
CA ASN A 141 -11.50 3.67 11.19
C ASN A 141 -12.79 3.29 11.94
N GLU A 142 -13.95 3.39 11.29
CA GLU A 142 -15.20 2.90 11.84
C GLU A 142 -15.18 1.38 12.04
N ALA A 143 -15.75 0.90 13.16
CA ALA A 143 -15.73 -0.52 13.48
C ALA A 143 -16.50 -1.35 12.44
N LEU A 144 -15.91 -2.45 12.01
CA LEU A 144 -16.57 -3.38 11.09
C LEU A 144 -17.66 -4.19 11.79
N PRO A 145 -18.80 -4.45 11.13
CA PRO A 145 -19.81 -5.36 11.63
C PRO A 145 -19.21 -6.76 11.91
N PRO A 146 -19.62 -7.45 12.99
CA PRO A 146 -19.14 -8.79 13.31
C PRO A 146 -19.33 -9.81 12.17
N GLU A 147 -20.36 -9.64 11.35
CA GLU A 147 -20.67 -10.49 10.19
C GLU A 147 -19.57 -10.38 9.13
N VAL A 148 -19.07 -9.16 8.89
CA VAL A 148 -17.95 -8.91 7.96
C VAL A 148 -16.66 -9.49 8.54
N LEU A 149 -16.41 -9.26 9.84
CA LEU A 149 -15.23 -9.82 10.52
C LEU A 149 -15.23 -11.35 10.51
N ASP A 150 -16.40 -11.99 10.60
CA ASP A 150 -16.52 -13.44 10.52
C ASP A 150 -16.07 -14.00 9.18
N ASN A 151 -16.37 -13.33 8.08
CA ASN A 151 -15.96 -13.76 6.75
C ASN A 151 -14.45 -13.60 6.51
N ILE A 152 -13.80 -12.73 7.27
CA ILE A 152 -12.39 -12.36 7.08
C ILE A 152 -11.49 -13.03 8.11
N VAL A 153 -11.69 -12.74 9.40
CA VAL A 153 -10.77 -13.09 10.48
C VAL A 153 -10.86 -14.58 10.83
N LEU A 154 -12.06 -15.19 10.75
CA LEU A 154 -12.20 -16.62 11.07
C LEU A 154 -11.43 -17.50 10.10
N ASP A 155 -11.32 -17.10 8.85
CA ASP A 155 -10.57 -17.84 7.83
C ASP A 155 -9.09 -17.93 8.20
N TRP A 156 -8.50 -16.85 8.72
CA TRP A 156 -7.11 -16.85 9.17
C TRP A 156 -6.87 -17.75 10.38
N TRP A 157 -7.84 -17.92 11.27
CA TRP A 157 -7.70 -18.83 12.43
C TRP A 157 -8.00 -20.30 12.10
N ARG A 158 -8.89 -20.56 11.14
CA ARG A 158 -9.48 -21.90 10.96
C ARG A 158 -9.02 -22.61 9.69
N LYS A 159 -8.58 -21.89 8.67
CA LYS A 159 -8.14 -22.48 7.40
C LYS A 159 -6.63 -22.67 7.37
N GLU A 160 -6.22 -23.67 6.60
CA GLU A 160 -4.82 -23.86 6.24
C GLU A 160 -4.38 -22.77 5.24
N PRO A 161 -3.10 -22.35 5.24
CA PRO A 161 -1.98 -22.88 6.04
C PRO A 161 -1.87 -22.26 7.45
N PHE A 162 -2.64 -21.22 7.74
CA PHE A 162 -2.51 -20.42 8.97
C PHE A 162 -2.78 -21.22 10.24
N ARG A 163 -3.74 -22.14 10.19
CA ARG A 163 -4.08 -23.01 11.31
C ARG A 163 -2.90 -23.89 11.77
N SER A 164 -2.06 -24.35 10.84
CA SER A 164 -0.93 -25.24 11.17
C SER A 164 0.40 -24.50 11.32
N THR A 165 0.61 -23.40 10.58
CA THR A 165 1.89 -22.67 10.56
C THR A 165 1.89 -21.40 11.41
N GLY A 166 0.72 -20.94 11.85
CA GLY A 166 0.56 -19.63 12.50
C GLY A 166 0.67 -18.48 11.50
N PHE A 167 0.49 -17.25 11.99
CA PHE A 167 0.61 -16.03 11.20
C PHE A 167 0.87 -14.84 12.12
N ILE A 168 1.30 -13.74 11.51
CA ILE A 168 1.42 -12.43 12.15
C ILE A 168 0.31 -11.57 11.58
N LEU A 169 -0.47 -10.96 12.46
CA LEU A 169 -1.52 -10.02 12.09
C LEU A 169 -1.03 -8.60 12.40
N ASP A 170 -0.93 -7.78 11.37
CA ASP A 170 -0.54 -6.37 11.45
C ASP A 170 -1.75 -5.47 11.17
N GLY A 171 -1.95 -4.46 12.01
CA GLY A 171 -3.07 -3.52 11.88
C GLY A 171 -4.44 -4.01 12.37
N PHE A 172 -4.51 -5.11 13.15
CA PHE A 172 -5.74 -5.56 13.82
C PHE A 172 -5.43 -6.35 15.11
N PRO A 173 -6.19 -6.18 16.21
CA PRO A 173 -7.29 -5.21 16.40
C PRO A 173 -6.78 -3.78 16.63
N ARG A 174 -7.53 -2.77 16.17
CA ARG A 174 -7.27 -1.34 16.36
C ARG A 174 -8.19 -0.71 17.40
N THR A 175 -9.42 -1.22 17.51
CA THR A 175 -10.44 -0.68 18.41
C THR A 175 -10.79 -1.64 19.53
N LEU A 176 -11.42 -1.11 20.58
CA LEU A 176 -11.92 -1.91 21.69
C LEU A 176 -12.96 -2.94 21.21
N ASP A 177 -13.82 -2.57 20.26
CA ASP A 177 -14.88 -3.45 19.74
C ASP A 177 -14.30 -4.64 18.98
N GLU A 178 -13.24 -4.44 18.20
CA GLU A 178 -12.51 -5.50 17.51
C GLU A 178 -11.81 -6.44 18.50
N ALA A 179 -11.21 -5.90 19.56
CA ALA A 179 -10.63 -6.71 20.63
C ALA A 179 -11.70 -7.53 21.37
N GLN A 180 -12.88 -6.95 21.63
CA GLN A 180 -14.02 -7.67 22.20
C GLN A 180 -14.55 -8.74 21.25
N TYR A 181 -14.56 -8.48 19.94
CA TYR A 181 -14.92 -9.45 18.91
C TYR A 181 -14.00 -10.69 18.99
N LEU A 182 -12.69 -10.48 19.00
CA LEU A 182 -11.70 -11.56 19.15
C LEU A 182 -11.96 -12.37 20.42
N SER A 183 -12.17 -11.69 21.55
CA SER A 183 -12.43 -12.33 22.84
C SER A 183 -13.71 -13.19 22.82
N LYS A 184 -14.82 -12.66 22.30
CA LYS A 184 -16.11 -13.37 22.21
C LYS A 184 -16.03 -14.61 21.31
N ARG A 185 -15.18 -14.58 20.28
CA ARG A 185 -14.99 -15.69 19.33
C ARG A 185 -13.88 -16.66 19.72
N GLY A 186 -13.17 -16.40 20.82
CA GLY A 186 -12.03 -17.21 21.27
C GLY A 186 -10.84 -17.15 20.33
N LEU A 187 -10.70 -16.07 19.57
CA LEU A 187 -9.62 -15.84 18.61
C LEU A 187 -8.48 -15.12 19.33
N CYS A 188 -7.73 -15.87 20.12
CA CYS A 188 -6.68 -15.31 20.97
C CYS A 188 -5.32 -15.41 20.25
N PRO A 189 -4.56 -14.31 20.11
CA PRO A 189 -3.15 -14.39 19.72
C PRO A 189 -2.31 -14.96 20.88
N ASP A 190 -1.27 -15.73 20.56
CA ASP A 190 -0.33 -16.24 21.56
C ASP A 190 0.57 -15.12 22.12
N VAL A 191 0.88 -14.13 21.29
CA VAL A 191 1.75 -12.99 21.62
C VAL A 191 1.19 -11.72 21.00
N ALA A 192 1.19 -10.64 21.76
CA ALA A 192 0.92 -9.29 21.27
C ALA A 192 2.19 -8.44 21.44
N VAL A 193 2.69 -7.87 20.34
CA VAL A 193 3.88 -7.00 20.34
C VAL A 193 3.43 -5.54 20.27
N TYR A 194 3.68 -4.78 21.33
CA TYR A 194 3.41 -3.36 21.37
C TYR A 194 4.72 -2.58 21.20
N ILE A 195 4.83 -1.81 20.11
CA ILE A 195 5.99 -0.97 19.82
C ILE A 195 5.70 0.43 20.35
N GLN A 196 6.28 0.76 21.51
CA GLN A 196 6.16 2.09 22.10
C GLN A 196 7.17 3.05 21.49
N VAL A 197 6.70 4.20 21.01
CA VAL A 197 7.50 5.24 20.35
C VAL A 197 6.98 6.61 20.79
N GLU A 198 7.88 7.57 20.98
CA GLU A 198 7.53 8.95 21.30
C GLU A 198 6.97 9.68 20.06
N GLU A 199 6.04 10.61 20.28
CA GLU A 199 5.41 11.37 19.18
C GLU A 199 6.43 12.15 18.35
N SER A 200 7.48 12.69 19.00
CA SER A 200 8.57 13.38 18.32
C SER A 200 9.29 12.49 17.31
N ASP A 201 9.58 11.24 17.68
CA ASP A 201 10.26 10.28 16.80
C ASP A 201 9.37 9.89 15.62
N VAL A 202 8.05 9.79 15.85
CA VAL A 202 7.07 9.56 14.79
C VAL A 202 7.06 10.73 13.81
N LEU A 203 7.02 11.97 14.30
CA LEU A 203 7.04 13.18 13.47
C LEU A 203 8.34 13.29 12.67
N ASP A 204 9.49 13.13 13.32
CA ASP A 204 10.80 13.23 12.66
C ASP A 204 10.96 12.18 11.56
N ARG A 205 10.41 10.98 11.76
CA ARG A 205 10.45 9.90 10.77
C ARG A 205 9.45 10.10 9.62
N LEU A 206 8.21 10.49 9.91
CA LEU A 206 7.11 10.48 8.94
C LEU A 206 6.88 11.82 8.25
N PHE A 207 7.11 12.95 8.93
CA PHE A 207 6.79 14.27 8.41
C PHE A 207 7.65 14.68 7.20
N PRO A 208 8.99 14.51 7.20
CA PRO A 208 9.82 14.91 6.05
C PRO A 208 9.43 14.27 4.71
N PRO A 209 9.24 12.93 4.60
CA PRO A 209 8.83 12.32 3.33
C PRO A 209 7.41 12.73 2.92
N CYS A 210 6.48 12.89 3.86
CA CYS A 210 5.12 13.37 3.59
C CYS A 210 5.13 14.81 3.06
N LEU A 211 5.89 15.70 3.70
CA LEU A 211 6.05 17.09 3.27
C LEU A 211 6.67 17.18 1.87
N LYS A 212 7.66 16.34 1.57
CA LYS A 212 8.28 16.28 0.24
C LYS A 212 7.25 15.89 -0.83
N LYS A 213 6.50 14.80 -0.62
CA LYS A 213 5.43 14.36 -1.54
C LYS A 213 4.38 15.45 -1.74
N TRP A 214 3.97 16.11 -0.66
CA TRP A 214 3.02 17.22 -0.72
C TRP A 214 3.55 18.39 -1.54
N LYS A 215 4.81 18.81 -1.33
CA LYS A 215 5.44 19.88 -2.13
C LYS A 215 5.50 19.52 -3.61
N GLU A 216 5.93 18.30 -3.95
CA GLU A 216 5.95 17.79 -5.32
C GLU A 216 4.55 17.85 -5.96
N ARG A 217 3.51 17.49 -5.20
CA ARG A 217 2.12 17.62 -5.65
C ARG A 217 1.75 19.08 -5.93
N GLN A 218 2.10 20.02 -5.04
CA GLN A 218 1.82 21.45 -5.26
C GLN A 218 2.52 22.01 -6.51
N TYR A 219 3.77 21.61 -6.76
CA TYR A 219 4.48 22.00 -7.98
C TYR A 219 3.79 21.46 -9.23
N ARG A 220 3.37 20.19 -9.22
CA ARG A 220 2.62 19.57 -10.31
C ARG A 220 1.31 20.31 -10.60
N LYS A 221 0.57 20.71 -9.56
CA LYS A 221 -0.66 21.51 -9.71
C LYS A 221 -0.39 22.86 -10.39
N MET A 222 0.64 23.57 -9.92
CA MET A 222 1.02 24.85 -10.53
C MET A 222 1.42 24.69 -12.01
N GLU A 223 2.14 23.62 -12.34
CA GLU A 223 2.54 23.31 -13.71
C GLU A 223 1.34 22.96 -14.61
N ASN A 224 0.42 22.11 -14.13
CA ASN A 224 -0.81 21.74 -14.85
C ASN A 224 -1.70 22.96 -15.08
N LYS A 225 -1.88 23.82 -14.08
CA LYS A 225 -2.62 25.07 -14.20
C LYS A 225 -2.01 26.02 -15.24
N LYS A 226 -0.67 26.08 -15.32
CA LYS A 226 0.02 26.86 -16.35
C LYS A 226 -0.23 26.28 -17.75
N LYS A 227 -0.02 24.97 -17.93
CA LYS A 227 -0.30 24.27 -19.19
C LYS A 227 -1.74 24.47 -19.66
N LEU A 228 -2.70 24.43 -18.73
CA LEU A 228 -4.12 24.64 -19.00
C LEU A 228 -4.39 26.09 -19.48
N LYS A 229 -3.76 27.10 -18.88
CA LYS A 229 -3.86 28.50 -19.33
C LYS A 229 -3.28 28.67 -20.73
N ASP A 230 -2.10 28.10 -20.99
CA ASP A 230 -1.43 28.18 -22.28
C ASP A 230 -2.25 27.49 -23.38
N LEU A 231 -2.86 26.33 -23.08
CA LEU A 231 -3.74 25.61 -24.00
C LEU A 231 -5.01 26.43 -24.32
N LYS A 232 -5.65 27.02 -23.31
CA LYS A 232 -6.82 27.90 -23.50
C LYS A 232 -6.49 29.15 -24.32
N ALA A 233 -5.30 29.73 -24.13
CA ALA A 233 -4.84 30.86 -24.92
C ALA A 233 -4.65 30.49 -26.39
N LYS A 234 -4.11 29.30 -26.69
CA LYS A 234 -3.96 28.80 -28.06
C LYS A 234 -5.29 28.55 -28.78
N ILE A 235 -6.33 28.11 -28.07
CA ILE A 235 -7.66 27.89 -28.65
C ILE A 235 -8.36 29.22 -28.99
N ARG A 236 -8.01 30.32 -28.32
CA ARG A 236 -8.65 31.63 -28.48
C ARG A 236 -8.06 32.46 -29.64
N VAL A 237 -6.97 32.01 -30.25
CA VAL A 237 -6.31 32.62 -31.44
C VAL A 237 -6.74 31.86 -32.68
#